data_AF-A0A5C4NEZ0-F1
#
_entry.id   AF-A0A5C4NEZ0-F1
#
_cell.length_a   1.000
_cell.length_b   1.000
_cell.length_c   1.000
_cell.angle_alpha   90.00
_cell.angle_beta   90.00
_cell.angle_gamma   90.00
#
_symmetry.space_group_name_H-M   'P 1'
#
loop_
_entity.id
_entity.type
_entity.pdbx_description
1 polymer ?
#
loop_
_entity_poly.entity_id
_entity_poly.type
_entity_poly.pdbx_seq_one_letter_code
_entity_poly.pdbx_strand_id
1 'polypeptide(L)'
;MPPARPAELTLTSDDFPEWKALWDRSIDRSKWIRAGTAARLLSSYSYPGTNIIRSSQFERSRNSIQKALDAEFAAANVTFMPAQKERLRPFFATVEKNPLTDEQAEACICMDAADQIVAAAGSGKTSTLVAKTGYLLLEGLAKPEEILLLAFNATAARELAERLGSGPVSALAFQRLS
;
A
#
# COMPACT_ATOMS: atom_id res chain seq x y z
N MET A 1 -17.71 14.65 -26.16
CA MET A 1 -19.16 14.37 -25.99
C MET A 1 -19.29 13.04 -25.25
N PRO A 2 -19.76 13.01 -23.99
CA PRO A 2 -20.11 11.74 -23.35
C PRO A 2 -21.47 11.25 -23.90
N PRO A 3 -21.69 9.93 -24.06
CA PRO A 3 -22.99 9.42 -24.49
C PRO A 3 -24.06 9.57 -23.40
N ALA A 4 -25.30 9.68 -23.85
CA ALA A 4 -26.50 10.02 -23.07
C ALA A 4 -26.89 8.99 -21.98
N ARG A 5 -27.55 9.49 -20.92
CA ARG A 5 -28.22 8.70 -19.86
C ARG A 5 -29.65 8.32 -20.32
N PRO A 6 -30.09 7.06 -20.14
CA PRO A 6 -31.16 6.74 -19.16
C PRO A 6 -30.92 5.35 -18.50
N ALA A 7 -31.46 4.92 -17.35
CA ALA A 7 -32.74 5.15 -16.69
C ALA A 7 -32.60 5.01 -15.14
N GLU A 8 -33.68 5.28 -14.41
CA GLU A 8 -33.80 5.01 -12.96
C GLU A 8 -33.51 3.53 -12.65
N LEU A 9 -32.34 3.25 -12.08
CA LEU A 9 -31.96 1.90 -11.63
C LEU A 9 -32.44 1.68 -10.21
N THR A 10 -33.38 0.76 -10.05
CA THR A 10 -33.85 0.22 -8.77
C THR A 10 -32.77 -0.69 -8.20
N LEU A 11 -32.36 -0.44 -6.95
CA LEU A 11 -31.28 -1.15 -6.26
C LEU A 11 -31.58 -2.66 -6.15
N THR A 12 -30.76 -3.52 -6.75
CA THR A 12 -30.73 -4.96 -6.43
C THR A 12 -29.28 -5.41 -6.17
N SER A 13 -29.10 -6.51 -5.42
CA SER A 13 -27.76 -7.11 -5.20
C SER A 13 -27.12 -7.64 -6.49
N ASP A 14 -27.91 -7.74 -7.56
CA ASP A 14 -27.56 -8.45 -8.79
C ASP A 14 -26.67 -7.60 -9.71
N ASP A 15 -26.57 -6.29 -9.47
CA ASP A 15 -25.71 -5.37 -10.23
C ASP A 15 -24.22 -5.43 -9.82
N PHE A 16 -23.91 -6.08 -8.68
CA PHE A 16 -22.55 -6.11 -8.14
C PHE A 16 -21.52 -6.77 -9.08
N PRO A 17 -21.78 -7.94 -9.69
CA PRO A 17 -20.84 -8.57 -10.63
C PRO A 17 -20.54 -7.69 -11.85
N GLU A 18 -21.56 -7.05 -12.42
CA GLU A 18 -21.40 -6.18 -13.59
C GLU A 18 -20.59 -4.92 -13.25
N TRP A 19 -20.93 -4.27 -12.13
CA TRP A 19 -20.19 -3.11 -11.65
C TRP A 19 -18.74 -3.46 -11.30
N LYS A 20 -18.51 -4.60 -10.64
CA LYS A 20 -17.17 -5.08 -10.30
C LYS A 20 -16.33 -5.32 -11.56
N ALA A 21 -16.91 -5.91 -12.60
CA ALA A 21 -16.21 -6.20 -13.86
C ALA A 21 -15.61 -4.95 -14.55
N LEU A 22 -16.14 -3.75 -14.27
CA LEU A 22 -15.63 -2.48 -14.81
C LEU A 22 -14.20 -2.18 -14.34
N TRP A 23 -13.87 -2.50 -13.09
CA TRP A 23 -12.60 -2.13 -12.46
C TRP A 23 -11.78 -3.33 -11.99
N ASP A 24 -12.36 -4.52 -11.88
CA ASP A 24 -11.69 -5.69 -11.28
C ASP A 24 -10.38 -6.05 -12.00
N ARG A 25 -10.34 -5.91 -13.32
CA ARG A 25 -9.15 -6.15 -14.16
C ARG A 25 -8.01 -5.15 -13.91
N SER A 26 -8.31 -4.01 -13.29
CA SER A 26 -7.29 -3.03 -12.91
C SER A 26 -6.62 -3.34 -11.57
N ILE A 27 -7.17 -4.29 -10.79
CA ILE A 27 -6.60 -4.73 -9.52
C ILE A 27 -5.58 -5.84 -9.78
N ASP A 28 -4.31 -5.46 -9.75
CA ASP A 28 -3.19 -6.38 -9.81
C ASP A 28 -3.04 -7.13 -8.47
N ARG A 29 -3.62 -8.34 -8.40
CA ARG A 29 -3.54 -9.23 -7.24
C ARG A 29 -2.19 -9.95 -7.11
N SER A 30 -1.26 -9.73 -8.05
CA SER A 30 0.13 -10.18 -7.92
C SER A 30 0.97 -9.22 -7.05
N LYS A 31 0.37 -8.12 -6.58
CA LYS A 31 1.00 -7.11 -5.73
C LYS A 31 0.20 -6.89 -4.45
N TRP A 32 0.83 -6.24 -3.47
CA TRP A 32 0.15 -5.76 -2.27
C TRP A 32 -0.98 -4.79 -2.63
N ILE A 33 -2.19 -5.11 -2.18
CA ILE A 33 -3.36 -4.25 -2.33
C ILE A 33 -3.46 -3.34 -1.12
N ARG A 34 -3.29 -2.03 -1.34
CA ARG A 34 -3.25 -1.04 -0.26
C ARG A 34 -4.57 -0.94 0.51
N ALA A 35 -4.50 -0.70 1.81
CA ALA A 35 -5.66 -0.27 2.59
C ALA A 35 -6.34 0.96 1.96
N GLY A 36 -7.67 0.97 2.02
CA GLY A 36 -8.51 2.02 1.43
C GLY A 36 -8.68 1.94 -0.10
N THR A 37 -8.10 0.93 -0.77
CA THR A 37 -8.32 0.71 -2.21
C THR A 37 -9.81 0.56 -2.54
N ALA A 38 -10.57 -0.20 -1.74
CA ALA A 38 -12.02 -0.32 -1.93
C ALA A 38 -12.75 1.03 -1.79
N ALA A 39 -12.34 1.88 -0.84
CA ALA A 39 -12.97 3.19 -0.64
C ALA A 39 -12.70 4.13 -1.83
N ARG A 40 -11.49 4.05 -2.40
CA ARG A 40 -11.13 4.76 -3.63
C ARG A 40 -11.90 4.24 -4.83
N LEU A 41 -12.09 2.93 -4.95
CA LEU A 41 -12.91 2.32 -6.01
C LEU A 41 -14.36 2.79 -5.93
N LEU A 42 -14.98 2.73 -4.75
CA LEU A 42 -16.36 3.22 -4.56
C LEU A 42 -16.52 4.73 -4.79
N SER A 43 -15.44 5.49 -4.68
CA SER A 43 -15.44 6.93 -4.96
C SER A 43 -15.18 7.24 -6.44
N SER A 44 -14.35 6.45 -7.10
CA SER A 44 -13.98 6.62 -8.52
C SER A 44 -15.02 6.01 -9.47
N TYR A 45 -15.66 4.92 -9.04
CA TYR A 45 -16.74 4.24 -9.74
C TYR A 45 -17.99 4.36 -8.86
N SER A 46 -18.86 5.32 -9.19
CA SER A 46 -20.16 5.41 -8.53
C SER A 46 -20.88 4.08 -8.69
N TYR A 47 -21.09 3.38 -7.59
CA TYR A 47 -21.90 2.15 -7.62
C TYR A 47 -23.31 2.52 -8.13
N PRO A 48 -23.94 1.72 -9.01
CA PRO A 48 -25.28 2.00 -9.50
C PRO A 48 -26.25 2.27 -8.35
N GLY A 49 -27.10 3.30 -8.50
CA GLY A 49 -28.06 3.69 -7.45
C GLY A 49 -27.48 4.43 -6.23
N THR A 50 -26.18 4.78 -6.22
CA THR A 50 -25.55 5.52 -5.11
C THR A 50 -25.54 7.04 -5.25
N ASN A 51 -26.06 7.54 -6.37
CA ASN A 51 -26.01 8.97 -6.74
C ASN A 51 -27.27 9.78 -6.35
N ILE A 52 -28.21 9.21 -5.58
CA ILE A 52 -29.49 9.86 -5.29
C ILE A 52 -29.81 9.74 -3.79
N ILE A 53 -29.74 10.88 -3.09
CA ILE A 53 -30.10 11.12 -1.67
C ILE A 53 -29.29 10.29 -0.65
N ARG A 54 -28.51 10.98 0.20
CA ARG A 54 -27.83 10.38 1.38
C ARG A 54 -28.86 9.91 2.41
N SER A 55 -29.48 8.77 2.18
CA SER A 55 -30.32 8.09 3.17
C SER A 55 -29.49 7.13 4.01
N SER A 56 -29.92 6.87 5.25
CA SER A 56 -29.24 5.93 6.15
C SER A 56 -29.21 4.48 5.61
N GLN A 57 -30.13 4.12 4.70
CA GLN A 57 -30.14 2.82 4.03
C GLN A 57 -29.05 2.74 2.95
N PHE A 58 -28.84 3.84 2.22
CA PHE A 58 -27.79 3.95 1.22
C PHE A 58 -26.39 3.85 1.85
N GLU A 59 -26.13 4.56 2.95
CA GLU A 59 -24.85 4.50 3.67
C GLU A 59 -24.56 3.09 4.20
N ARG A 60 -25.57 2.38 4.70
CA ARG A 60 -25.45 0.98 5.12
C ARG A 60 -25.05 0.06 3.97
N SER A 61 -25.67 0.20 2.80
CA SER A 61 -25.31 -0.59 1.61
C SER A 61 -23.89 -0.32 1.15
N ARG A 62 -23.49 0.96 1.06
CA ARG A 62 -22.12 1.35 0.71
C ARG A 62 -21.10 0.77 1.68
N ASN A 63 -21.35 0.87 2.99
CA ASN A 63 -20.47 0.35 4.02
C ASN A 63 -20.34 -1.18 3.97
N SER A 64 -21.42 -1.88 3.64
CA SER A 64 -21.40 -3.33 3.46
C SER A 64 -20.54 -3.76 2.27
N ILE A 65 -20.70 -3.09 1.12
CA ILE A 65 -19.89 -3.36 -0.08
C ILE A 65 -18.42 -3.04 0.17
N GLN A 66 -18.14 -1.90 0.79
CA GLN A 66 -16.79 -1.51 1.20
C GLN A 66 -16.14 -2.60 2.05
N LYS A 67 -16.83 -3.08 3.08
CA LYS A 67 -16.34 -4.12 3.99
C LYS A 67 -16.08 -5.45 3.27
N ALA A 68 -16.95 -5.85 2.34
CA ALA A 68 -16.77 -7.07 1.56
C ALA A 68 -15.54 -6.98 0.66
N LEU A 69 -15.33 -5.85 0.00
CA LEU A 69 -14.14 -5.61 -0.83
C LEU A 69 -12.87 -5.53 0.00
N ASP A 70 -12.89 -4.87 1.16
CA ASP A 70 -11.76 -4.84 2.09
C ASP A 70 -11.36 -6.25 2.54
N ALA A 71 -12.34 -7.11 2.85
CA ALA A 71 -12.09 -8.50 3.21
C ALA A 71 -11.51 -9.32 2.05
N GLU A 72 -12.01 -9.13 0.84
CA GLU A 72 -11.46 -9.77 -0.36
C GLU A 72 -10.00 -9.37 -0.61
N PHE A 73 -9.70 -8.06 -0.53
CA PHE A 73 -8.34 -7.56 -0.73
C PHE A 73 -7.39 -8.01 0.38
N ALA A 74 -7.86 -8.07 1.62
CA ALA A 74 -7.11 -8.64 2.73
C ALA A 74 -6.78 -10.13 2.49
N ALA A 75 -7.74 -10.92 1.98
CA ALA A 75 -7.49 -12.34 1.66
C ALA A 75 -6.46 -12.51 0.53
N ALA A 76 -6.47 -11.63 -0.47
CA ALA A 76 -5.43 -11.60 -1.51
C ALA A 76 -4.05 -11.29 -0.91
N ASN A 77 -3.96 -10.30 -0.01
CA ASN A 77 -2.72 -9.94 0.68
C ASN A 77 -2.17 -11.08 1.56
N VAL A 78 -3.04 -11.85 2.24
CA VAL A 78 -2.66 -13.04 3.01
C VAL A 78 -2.00 -14.10 2.13
N THR A 79 -2.43 -14.22 0.87
CA THR A 79 -1.83 -15.16 -0.09
C THR A 79 -0.53 -14.61 -0.69
N PHE A 80 -0.51 -13.31 -1.00
CA PHE A 80 0.65 -12.64 -1.58
C PHE A 80 1.85 -12.58 -0.62
N MET A 81 1.61 -12.28 0.66
CA MET A 81 2.67 -12.07 1.66
C MET A 81 3.68 -13.23 1.76
N PRO A 82 3.28 -14.49 2.03
CA PRO A 82 4.25 -15.58 2.15
C PRO A 82 4.96 -15.89 0.83
N ALA A 83 4.27 -15.79 -0.31
CA ALA A 83 4.88 -15.98 -1.63
C ALA A 83 5.96 -14.92 -1.92
N GLN A 84 5.68 -13.67 -1.55
CA GLN A 84 6.61 -12.55 -1.70
C GLN A 84 7.81 -12.69 -0.76
N LYS A 85 7.60 -13.11 0.50
CA LYS A 85 8.68 -13.41 1.45
C LYS A 85 9.60 -14.50 0.94
N GLU A 86 9.05 -15.60 0.41
CA GLU A 86 9.88 -16.70 -0.11
C GLU A 86 10.68 -16.27 -1.36
N ARG A 87 10.02 -15.57 -2.31
CA ARG A 87 10.69 -15.09 -3.53
C ARG A 87 11.87 -14.18 -3.22
N LEU A 88 11.72 -13.32 -2.20
CA LEU A 88 12.73 -12.34 -1.78
C LEU A 88 13.54 -12.78 -0.57
N ARG A 89 13.48 -14.05 -0.17
CA ARG A 89 14.23 -14.59 0.96
C ARG A 89 15.74 -14.30 0.86
N PRO A 90 16.41 -14.42 -0.31
CA PRO A 90 17.82 -14.05 -0.43
C PRO A 90 18.06 -12.57 -0.14
N PHE A 91 17.20 -11.67 -0.63
CA PHE A 91 17.30 -10.24 -0.40
C PHE A 91 17.15 -9.91 1.10
N PHE A 92 16.11 -10.42 1.76
CA PHE A 92 15.91 -10.15 3.20
C PHE A 92 16.98 -10.79 4.10
N ALA A 93 17.66 -11.83 3.63
CA ALA A 93 18.77 -12.43 4.33
C ALA A 93 20.08 -11.62 4.23
N THR A 94 20.23 -10.74 3.23
CA THR A 94 21.51 -10.08 2.93
C THR A 94 21.46 -8.55 2.82
N VAL A 95 20.27 -7.95 2.79
CA VAL A 95 20.11 -6.48 2.62
C VAL A 95 20.75 -5.67 3.74
N GLU A 96 20.83 -6.24 4.93
CA GLU A 96 21.42 -5.64 6.12
C GLU A 96 22.46 -6.58 6.74
N LYS A 97 23.24 -6.08 7.70
CA LYS A 97 24.31 -6.86 8.35
C LYS A 97 23.83 -8.20 8.92
N ASN A 98 22.60 -8.21 9.44
CA ASN A 98 21.93 -9.41 9.91
C ASN A 98 20.67 -9.65 9.06
N PRO A 99 20.27 -10.91 8.85
CA PRO A 99 18.97 -11.22 8.25
C PRO A 99 17.83 -10.50 8.97
N LEU A 100 16.84 -10.03 8.22
CA LEU A 100 15.65 -9.44 8.80
C LEU A 100 14.80 -10.50 9.52
N THR A 101 14.09 -10.08 10.56
CA THR A 101 13.03 -10.91 11.14
C THR A 101 11.83 -10.98 10.20
N ASP A 102 10.93 -11.92 10.46
CA ASP A 102 9.71 -12.09 9.66
C ASP A 102 8.86 -10.81 9.67
N GLU A 103 8.69 -10.20 10.84
CA GLU A 103 7.92 -8.96 11.01
C GLU A 103 8.57 -7.77 10.28
N GLN A 104 9.89 -7.73 10.22
CA GLN A 104 10.61 -6.68 9.48
C GLN A 104 10.44 -6.87 7.97
N ALA A 105 10.48 -8.10 7.46
CA ALA A 105 10.21 -8.40 6.06
C ALA A 105 8.75 -8.08 5.69
N GLU A 106 7.79 -8.43 6.56
CA GLU A 106 6.38 -8.06 6.39
C GLU A 106 6.18 -6.54 6.35
N ALA A 107 6.86 -5.80 7.23
CA ALA A 107 6.82 -4.34 7.23
C ALA A 107 7.41 -3.73 5.94
N CYS A 108 8.36 -4.40 5.30
CA CYS A 108 8.88 -3.98 3.99
C CYS A 108 7.86 -4.24 2.87
N ILE A 109 7.20 -5.40 2.88
CA ILE A 109 6.26 -5.85 1.84
C ILE A 109 4.91 -5.13 1.94
N CYS A 110 4.47 -4.79 3.15
CA CYS A 110 3.27 -3.98 3.37
C CYS A 110 3.48 -2.59 2.78
N MET A 111 2.64 -2.20 1.84
CA MET A 111 2.76 -0.94 1.08
C MET A 111 1.56 -0.01 1.30
N ASP A 112 1.01 0.00 2.51
CA ASP A 112 -0.07 0.92 2.88
C ASP A 112 0.42 2.37 2.94
N ALA A 113 -0.52 3.32 2.89
CA ALA A 113 -0.19 4.74 2.73
C ALA A 113 0.52 5.33 3.96
N ALA A 114 0.31 4.75 5.14
CA ALA A 114 0.94 5.16 6.38
C ALA A 114 1.19 3.93 7.25
N ASP A 115 2.45 3.51 7.34
CA ASP A 115 2.88 2.43 8.23
C ASP A 115 3.62 3.00 9.43
N GLN A 116 3.22 2.60 10.63
CA GLN A 116 3.91 2.96 11.87
C GLN A 116 4.70 1.76 12.41
N ILE A 117 6.03 1.86 12.37
CA ILE A 117 6.90 0.85 12.97
C ILE A 117 7.16 1.24 14.43
N VAL A 118 6.46 0.58 15.35
CA VAL A 118 6.68 0.72 16.80
C VAL A 118 7.54 -0.45 17.26
N ALA A 119 8.75 -0.16 17.75
CA ALA A 119 9.64 -1.21 18.23
C ALA A 119 10.59 -0.68 19.31
N ALA A 120 10.98 -1.54 20.26
CA ALA A 120 11.88 -1.21 21.37
C ALA A 120 13.22 -0.64 20.87
N ALA A 121 14.01 0.01 21.73
CA ALA A 121 15.37 0.40 21.34
C ALA A 121 16.18 -0.83 20.91
N GLY A 122 17.00 -0.72 19.85
CA GLY A 122 17.81 -1.83 19.34
C GLY A 122 17.11 -2.88 18.47
N SER A 123 15.79 -2.79 18.28
CA SER A 123 14.96 -3.73 17.48
C SER A 123 15.13 -3.66 15.94
N GLY A 124 16.07 -2.87 15.44
CA GLY A 124 16.34 -2.78 13.99
C GLY A 124 15.41 -1.89 13.17
N LYS A 125 14.72 -0.89 13.77
CA LYS A 125 13.89 0.09 13.03
C LYS A 125 14.59 0.72 11.82
N THR A 126 15.85 1.12 11.99
CA THR A 126 16.67 1.66 10.90
C THR A 126 16.91 0.64 9.80
N SER A 127 17.22 -0.62 10.17
CA SER A 127 17.39 -1.72 9.23
C SER A 127 16.10 -2.02 8.46
N THR A 128 14.93 -1.97 9.10
CA THR A 128 13.64 -2.09 8.42
C THR A 128 13.42 -0.96 7.42
N LEU A 129 13.78 0.28 7.77
CA LEU A 129 13.65 1.44 6.87
C LEU A 129 14.55 1.32 5.63
N VAL A 130 15.82 0.93 5.82
CA VAL A 130 16.77 0.69 4.73
C VAL A 130 16.29 -0.47 3.86
N ALA A 131 15.87 -1.57 4.46
CA ALA A 131 15.36 -2.72 3.72
C ALA A 131 14.07 -2.41 2.94
N LYS A 132 13.14 -1.63 3.51
CA LYS A 132 11.92 -1.18 2.82
C LYS A 132 12.24 -0.29 1.62
N THR A 133 13.25 0.58 1.77
CA THR A 133 13.77 1.38 0.65
C THR A 133 14.37 0.49 -0.43
N GLY A 134 15.19 -0.50 -0.05
CA GLY A 134 15.74 -1.49 -0.98
C GLY A 134 14.64 -2.29 -1.69
N TYR A 135 13.59 -2.69 -0.97
CA TYR A 135 12.44 -3.40 -1.52
C TYR A 135 11.68 -2.55 -2.56
N LEU A 136 11.41 -1.28 -2.24
CA LEU A 136 10.77 -0.33 -3.16
C LEU A 136 11.52 -0.22 -4.49
N LEU A 137 12.85 -0.13 -4.42
CA LEU A 137 13.71 -0.01 -5.60
C LEU A 137 13.81 -1.34 -6.37
N LEU A 138 14.02 -2.44 -5.66
CA LEU A 138 14.17 -3.78 -6.24
C LEU A 138 12.93 -4.20 -7.03
N GLU A 139 11.75 -3.90 -6.49
CA GLU A 139 10.46 -4.25 -7.09
C GLU A 139 9.95 -3.19 -8.09
N GLY A 140 10.71 -2.10 -8.30
CA GLY A 140 10.31 -1.00 -9.18
C GLY A 140 9.01 -0.30 -8.75
N LEU A 141 8.73 -0.28 -7.44
CA LEU A 141 7.53 0.33 -6.87
C LEU A 141 7.66 1.84 -6.70
N ALA A 142 8.89 2.34 -6.66
CA ALA A 142 9.22 3.76 -6.66
C ALA A 142 10.56 3.97 -7.35
N LYS A 143 10.70 5.11 -8.02
CA LYS A 143 12.01 5.58 -8.48
C LYS A 143 12.78 6.18 -7.31
N PRO A 144 14.12 6.16 -7.34
CA PRO A 144 14.93 6.74 -6.27
C PRO A 144 14.59 8.19 -5.91
N GLU A 145 14.31 9.02 -6.91
CA GLU A 145 13.91 10.42 -6.75
C GLU A 145 12.49 10.61 -6.15
N GLU A 146 11.69 9.55 -6.08
CA GLU A 146 10.37 9.54 -5.43
C GLU A 146 10.47 9.15 -3.94
N ILE A 147 11.67 8.81 -3.45
CA ILE A 147 11.92 8.38 -2.07
C ILE A 147 12.69 9.45 -1.30
N LEU A 148 12.09 9.92 -0.20
CA LEU A 148 12.72 10.82 0.76
C LEU A 148 12.81 10.16 2.13
N LEU A 149 14.03 10.06 2.66
CA LEU A 149 14.28 9.56 4.01
C LEU A 149 14.64 10.71 4.94
N LEU A 150 13.91 10.83 6.05
CA LEU A 150 14.12 11.87 7.05
C LEU A 150 14.64 11.27 8.34
N ALA A 151 15.72 11.84 8.85
CA ALA A 151 16.34 11.46 10.11
C ALA A 151 16.36 12.61 11.11
N PHE A 152 16.33 12.27 12.40
CA PHE A 152 16.29 13.25 13.48
C PHE A 152 17.51 14.17 13.53
N ASN A 153 18.70 13.66 13.19
CA ASN A 153 19.94 14.43 13.19
C ASN A 153 20.85 14.08 12.00
N ALA A 154 21.88 14.89 11.78
CA ALA A 154 22.82 14.75 10.66
C ALA A 154 23.62 13.43 10.70
N THR A 155 23.95 12.94 11.89
CA THR A 155 24.66 11.66 12.04
C THR A 155 23.82 10.49 11.54
N ALA A 156 22.55 10.43 11.94
CA ALA A 156 21.61 9.40 11.49
C ALA A 156 21.29 9.50 10.00
N ALA A 157 21.17 10.72 9.46
CA ALA A 157 21.00 10.92 8.02
C ALA A 157 22.21 10.40 7.23
N ARG A 158 23.43 10.68 7.70
CA ARG A 158 24.68 10.19 7.09
C ARG A 158 24.77 8.67 7.15
N GLU A 159 24.41 8.07 8.28
CA GLU A 159 24.39 6.60 8.44
C GLU A 159 23.40 5.95 7.46
N LEU A 160 22.20 6.50 7.30
CA LEU A 160 21.22 6.02 6.31
C LEU A 160 21.77 6.13 4.88
N ALA A 161 22.39 7.27 4.54
CA ALA A 161 23.02 7.46 3.23
C ALA A 161 24.15 6.45 2.97
N GLU A 162 25.02 6.21 3.96
CA GLU A 162 26.12 5.25 3.85
C GLU A 162 25.59 3.82 3.64
N ARG A 163 24.51 3.43 4.33
CA ARG A 163 23.88 2.10 4.18
C ARG A 163 23.21 1.89 2.83
N LEU A 164 22.59 2.94 2.27
CA LEU A 164 21.95 2.89 0.95
C LEU A 164 22.98 3.01 -0.19
N GLY A 165 24.24 3.31 0.14
CA GLY A 165 25.31 3.57 -0.81
C GLY A 165 25.19 4.92 -1.50
N SER A 166 26.05 5.18 -2.50
CA SER A 166 26.00 6.39 -3.34
C SER A 166 24.82 6.39 -4.34
N GLY A 167 23.73 5.70 -4.01
CA GLY A 167 22.54 5.63 -4.82
C GLY A 167 21.77 6.95 -4.85
N PRO A 168 20.88 7.14 -5.85
CA PRO A 168 20.11 8.37 -6.05
C PRO A 168 19.02 8.68 -5.00
N VAL A 169 18.86 7.86 -3.95
CA VAL A 169 17.90 8.13 -2.86
C VAL A 169 18.44 9.21 -1.94
N SER A 170 17.64 10.24 -1.68
CA SER A 170 18.03 11.35 -0.79
C SER A 170 17.72 11.05 0.68
N ALA A 171 18.75 11.06 1.53
CA ALA A 171 18.62 11.01 2.99
C ALA A 171 18.96 12.39 3.60
N LEU A 172 18.00 13.00 4.29
CA LEU A 172 18.10 14.35 4.84
C LEU A 172 17.84 14.39 6.35
N ALA A 173 18.49 15.32 7.04
CA ALA A 173 18.22 15.60 8.46
C ALA A 173 17.18 16.72 8.60
N PHE A 174 16.28 16.61 9.59
CA PHE A 174 15.22 17.61 9.84
C PHE A 174 15.73 19.06 9.96
N GLN A 175 16.93 19.26 10.52
CA GLN A 175 17.52 20.59 10.72
C GLN A 175 18.06 21.27 9.44
N ARG A 176 18.01 20.59 8.28
CA ARG A 176 18.49 21.11 6.99
C ARG A 176 17.36 21.45 5.99
N LEU A 177 16.10 21.38 6.43
CA LEU A 177 14.93 21.67 5.59
C LEU A 177 14.39 23.11 5.75
N SER A 178 15.16 24.00 6.36
CA SER A 178 14.83 25.41 6.63
C SER A 178 15.72 26.37 5.88
#